data_AF-A0A7U9MWZ2-F1
#
_entry.id   AF-A0A7U9MWZ2-F1
#
_cell.length_a   1.000
_cell.length_b   1.000
_cell.length_c   1.000
_cell.angle_alpha   90.00
_cell.angle_beta   90.00
_cell.angle_gamma   90.00
#
_symmetry.space_group_name_H-M   'P 1'
#
loop_
_entity.id
_entity.type
_entity.pdbx_description
1 polymer ?
#
loop_
_entity_poly.entity_id
_entity_poly.type
_entity_poly.pdbx_seq_one_letter_code
_entity_poly.pdbx_strand_id
1 'polypeptide(L)'
;MAAYAAASKVDSFAEMPALNLGQAMTNFTAQNYGAGKIDRVIRGGKSALAMGVGISILISIVICLFPSLFISLFNRDPGVVQIGNGYLRTVSVFYLIFAAMQILNGLLLGYGKALVPMIASIGSLCLLQVPTAILLSGTELAYRGIWIAAPVGWLGGLLIRFLYFRHIARKQAALKEA
;
A
#
# COMPACT_ATOMS: atom_id res chain seq x y z
N MET A 1 14.60 15.94 -9.81
CA MET A 1 13.30 15.56 -10.41
C MET A 1 13.39 14.34 -11.32
N ALA A 2 14.35 14.25 -12.25
CA ALA A 2 14.48 13.10 -13.16
C ALA A 2 14.58 11.73 -12.46
N ALA A 3 15.31 11.63 -11.35
CA ALA A 3 15.40 10.41 -10.55
C ALA A 3 14.07 9.98 -9.93
N TYR A 4 13.30 10.93 -9.40
CA TYR A 4 11.97 10.63 -8.88
C TYR A 4 11.04 10.15 -10.01
N ALA A 5 11.05 10.81 -11.17
CA ALA A 5 10.23 10.40 -12.31
C ALA A 5 10.57 9.00 -12.83
N ALA A 6 11.86 8.63 -12.86
CA ALA A 6 12.28 7.28 -13.21
C ALA A 6 11.85 6.26 -12.15
N ALA A 7 12.03 6.58 -10.86
CA ALA A 7 11.64 5.70 -9.77
C ALA A 7 10.11 5.48 -9.69
N SER A 8 9.30 6.53 -9.86
CA SER A 8 7.83 6.39 -9.83
C SER A 8 7.30 5.50 -10.95
N LYS A 9 8.00 5.38 -12.09
CA LYS A 9 7.65 4.38 -13.11
C LYS A 9 7.88 2.97 -12.60
N VAL A 10 9.03 2.72 -11.95
CA VAL A 10 9.33 1.43 -11.31
C VAL A 10 8.29 1.11 -10.24
N ASP A 11 7.95 2.07 -9.37
CA ASP A 11 6.92 1.89 -8.34
C ASP A 11 5.57 1.50 -8.95
N SER A 12 5.17 2.17 -10.03
CA SER A 12 3.89 1.86 -10.70
C SER A 12 3.82 0.39 -11.12
N PHE A 13 4.92 -0.20 -11.61
CA PHE A 13 4.98 -1.63 -11.92
C PHE A 13 5.03 -2.50 -10.67
N ALA A 14 5.78 -2.10 -9.64
CA ALA A 14 5.89 -2.83 -8.38
C ALA A 14 4.56 -2.88 -7.61
N GLU A 15 3.74 -1.83 -7.72
CA GLU A 15 2.46 -1.67 -7.02
C GLU A 15 1.29 -2.36 -7.74
N MET A 16 1.38 -2.58 -9.05
CA MET A 16 0.31 -3.21 -9.86
C MET A 16 -0.28 -4.48 -9.24
N PRO A 17 0.51 -5.47 -8.76
CA PRO A 17 -0.06 -6.68 -8.16
C PRO A 17 -0.92 -6.39 -6.93
N ALA A 18 -0.50 -5.46 -6.08
CA ALA A 18 -1.25 -5.04 -4.90
C ALA A 18 -2.56 -4.34 -5.28
N LEU A 19 -2.52 -3.46 -6.27
CA LEU A 19 -3.71 -2.78 -6.81
C LEU A 19 -4.72 -3.81 -7.35
N ASN A 20 -4.26 -4.76 -8.16
CA ASN A 20 -5.08 -5.80 -8.76
C ASN A 20 -5.69 -6.74 -7.71
N LEU A 21 -4.91 -7.14 -6.71
CA LEU A 21 -5.43 -7.93 -5.59
C LEU A 21 -6.50 -7.17 -4.79
N GLY A 22 -6.29 -5.87 -4.55
CA GLY A 22 -7.29 -5.01 -3.92
C GLY A 22 -8.60 -4.97 -4.71
N GLN A 23 -8.54 -4.78 -6.03
CA GLN A 23 -9.72 -4.77 -6.91
C GLN A 23 -10.43 -6.13 -6.95
N ALA A 24 -9.67 -7.23 -7.06
CA ALA A 24 -10.22 -8.58 -6.99
C ALA A 24 -10.93 -8.82 -5.65
N MET A 25 -10.36 -8.32 -4.55
CA MET A 25 -10.96 -8.42 -3.22
C MET A 25 -12.24 -7.61 -3.07
N THR A 26 -12.40 -6.47 -3.76
CA THR A 26 -13.68 -5.74 -3.82
C THR A 26 -14.78 -6.64 -4.37
N ASN A 27 -14.56 -7.23 -5.55
CA ASN A 27 -15.55 -8.06 -6.22
C ASN A 27 -15.84 -9.35 -5.43
N PHE A 28 -14.79 -10.01 -4.96
CA PHE A 28 -14.91 -11.22 -4.14
C PHE A 28 -15.71 -10.96 -2.86
N THR A 29 -15.45 -9.84 -2.19
CA THR A 29 -16.12 -9.48 -0.96
C THR A 29 -17.57 -9.10 -1.22
N ALA A 30 -17.86 -8.28 -2.22
CA ALA A 30 -19.23 -7.89 -2.58
C ALA A 30 -20.12 -9.11 -2.87
N GLN A 31 -19.62 -10.06 -3.67
CA GLN A 31 -20.36 -11.28 -4.03
C GLN A 31 -20.60 -12.19 -2.82
N ASN A 32 -19.56 -12.45 -2.01
CA ASN A 32 -19.70 -13.36 -0.86
C ASN A 32 -20.50 -12.71 0.28
N TYR A 33 -20.33 -11.40 0.49
CA TYR A 33 -21.08 -10.65 1.49
C TYR A 33 -22.57 -10.59 1.14
N GLY A 34 -22.91 -10.27 -0.12
CA GLY A 34 -24.30 -10.28 -0.61
C GLY A 34 -24.96 -11.66 -0.52
N ALA A 35 -24.18 -12.74 -0.60
CA ALA A 35 -24.66 -14.11 -0.43
C ALA A 35 -24.67 -14.61 1.03
N GLY A 36 -24.40 -13.74 2.03
CA GLY A 36 -24.33 -14.11 3.45
C GLY A 36 -23.13 -14.99 3.83
N LYS A 37 -22.17 -15.20 2.93
CA LYS A 37 -21.00 -16.10 3.12
C LYS A 37 -19.84 -15.37 3.80
N ILE A 38 -20.06 -14.81 4.98
CA ILE A 38 -19.08 -14.00 5.72
C ILE A 38 -17.79 -14.78 6.02
N ASP A 39 -17.91 -16.07 6.34
CA ASP A 39 -16.75 -16.92 6.64
C ASP A 39 -15.85 -17.13 5.41
N ARG A 40 -16.39 -16.99 4.19
CA ARG A 40 -15.57 -16.96 2.96
C ARG A 40 -14.88 -15.61 2.78
N VAL A 41 -15.53 -14.50 3.12
CA VAL A 41 -14.91 -13.17 3.07
C VAL A 41 -13.69 -13.10 3.99
N ILE A 42 -13.80 -13.58 5.23
CA ILE A 42 -12.69 -13.56 6.20
C ILE A 42 -11.52 -14.45 5.73
N ARG A 43 -11.81 -15.69 5.29
CA ARG A 43 -10.77 -16.60 4.78
C ARG A 43 -10.12 -16.08 3.49
N GLY A 44 -10.93 -15.53 2.58
CA GLY A 44 -10.45 -14.89 1.35
C GLY A 44 -9.55 -13.70 1.63
N GLY A 45 -9.94 -12.82 2.56
CA GLY A 45 -9.13 -11.68 2.98
C GLY A 45 -7.78 -12.09 3.57
N LYS A 46 -7.74 -13.11 4.43
CA LYS A 46 -6.48 -13.67 4.96
C LYS A 46 -5.59 -14.24 3.84
N SER A 47 -6.18 -14.97 2.90
CA SER A 47 -5.45 -15.56 1.78
C SER A 47 -4.89 -14.48 0.84
N ALA A 48 -5.70 -13.48 0.51
CA ALA A 48 -5.28 -12.34 -0.30
C ALA A 48 -4.16 -11.56 0.39
N LEU A 49 -4.24 -11.35 1.72
CA LEU A 49 -3.18 -10.70 2.49
C LEU A 49 -1.87 -11.50 2.43
N ALA A 50 -1.92 -12.82 2.63
CA ALA A 50 -0.74 -13.67 2.52
C ALA A 50 -0.12 -13.63 1.11
N MET A 51 -0.95 -13.70 0.07
CA MET A 51 -0.51 -13.57 -1.33
C MET A 51 0.12 -12.20 -1.61
N GLY A 52 -0.55 -11.13 -1.21
CA GLY A 52 -0.08 -9.76 -1.42
C GLY A 52 1.24 -9.50 -0.72
N VAL A 53 1.36 -9.89 0.56
CA VAL A 53 2.62 -9.77 1.31
C VAL A 53 3.73 -10.61 0.68
N GLY A 54 3.45 -11.86 0.28
CA GLY A 54 4.43 -12.72 -0.37
C GLY A 54 4.95 -12.13 -1.69
N ILE A 55 4.03 -11.64 -2.54
CA ILE A 55 4.39 -10.99 -3.81
C ILE A 55 5.18 -9.70 -3.55
N SER A 56 4.75 -8.87 -2.61
CA SER A 56 5.48 -7.65 -2.26
C SER A 56 6.87 -7.94 -1.76
N ILE A 57 7.06 -8.90 -0.86
CA ILE A 57 8.40 -9.29 -0.37
C ILE A 57 9.30 -9.73 -1.53
N LEU A 58 8.79 -10.55 -2.45
CA LEU A 58 9.55 -10.99 -3.62
C LEU A 58 9.98 -9.78 -4.48
N ILE A 59 9.05 -8.88 -4.77
CA ILE A 59 9.31 -7.66 -5.55
C ILE A 59 10.34 -6.77 -4.84
N SER A 60 10.17 -6.55 -3.54
CA SER A 60 11.09 -5.77 -2.71
C SER A 60 12.50 -6.35 -2.72
N ILE A 61 12.65 -7.68 -2.59
CA ILE A 61 13.96 -8.34 -2.67
C ILE A 61 14.61 -8.09 -4.03
N VAL A 62 13.89 -8.32 -5.12
CA VAL A 62 14.42 -8.16 -6.48
C VAL A 62 14.84 -6.70 -6.74
N ILE A 63 14.02 -5.73 -6.33
CA ILE A 63 14.31 -4.29 -6.50
C ILE A 63 15.48 -3.85 -5.61
N CYS A 64 15.58 -4.34 -4.36
CA CYS A 64 16.69 -4.03 -3.47
C CYS A 64 18.03 -4.58 -3.97
N LEU A 65 18.03 -5.76 -4.58
CA LEU A 65 19.24 -6.39 -5.13
C LEU A 65 19.71 -5.69 -6.41
N PHE A 66 18.78 -5.30 -7.29
CA PHE A 66 19.10 -4.77 -8.62
C PHE A 66 18.50 -3.39 -8.93
N PRO A 67 18.62 -2.37 -8.05
CA PRO A 67 17.92 -1.09 -8.25
C PRO A 67 18.46 -0.33 -9.47
N SER A 68 19.77 -0.42 -9.74
CA SER A 68 20.40 0.23 -10.90
C SER A 68 19.82 -0.28 -12.20
N LEU A 69 19.53 -1.58 -12.29
CA LEU A 69 18.93 -2.19 -13.47
C LEU A 69 17.58 -1.53 -13.74
N PHE A 70 16.70 -1.46 -12.73
CA PHE A 70 15.37 -0.88 -12.88
C PHE A 70 15.37 0.61 -13.21
N ILE A 71 16.22 1.41 -12.56
CA ILE A 71 16.32 2.85 -12.88
C ILE A 71 16.89 3.06 -14.29
N SER A 72 17.90 2.28 -14.69
CA SER A 72 18.56 2.40 -16.00
C SER A 72 17.67 2.07 -17.20
N LEU A 73 16.55 1.37 -16.99
CA LEU A 73 15.53 1.16 -18.01
C LEU A 73 14.84 2.46 -18.42
N PHE A 74 14.76 3.44 -17.52
CA PHE A 74 14.07 4.71 -17.75
C PHE A 74 15.01 5.90 -17.91
N ASN A 75 16.17 5.87 -17.25
CA ASN A 75 17.18 6.92 -17.38
C ASN A 75 18.57 6.37 -17.07
N ARG A 76 19.52 6.59 -17.99
CA ARG A 76 20.90 6.07 -17.89
C ARG A 76 21.92 7.09 -17.38
N ASP A 77 21.50 8.32 -17.08
CA ASP A 77 22.38 9.31 -16.48
C ASP A 77 22.91 8.82 -15.11
N PRO A 78 24.24 8.79 -14.89
CA PRO A 78 24.81 8.24 -13.66
C PRO A 78 24.31 8.93 -12.38
N GLY A 79 24.10 10.25 -12.41
CA GLY A 79 23.57 11.00 -11.27
C GLY A 79 22.12 10.63 -10.96
N VAL A 80 21.31 10.43 -12.00
CA VAL A 80 19.93 9.94 -11.88
C VAL A 80 19.88 8.52 -11.30
N VAL A 81 20.73 7.62 -11.79
CA VAL A 81 20.80 6.23 -11.31
C VAL A 81 21.19 6.18 -9.83
N GLN A 82 22.20 6.96 -9.42
CA GLN A 82 22.65 6.98 -8.03
C GLN A 82 21.54 7.43 -7.06
N ILE A 83 20.82 8.50 -7.40
CA ILE A 83 19.72 9.00 -6.57
C ILE A 83 18.54 8.02 -6.58
N GLY A 84 18.17 7.50 -7.76
CA GLY A 84 17.08 6.53 -7.90
C GLY A 84 17.34 5.23 -7.12
N ASN A 85 18.59 4.78 -7.04
CA ASN A 85 18.97 3.61 -6.25
C ASN A 85 18.71 3.78 -4.77
N GLY A 86 19.05 4.95 -4.21
CA GLY A 86 18.75 5.28 -2.82
C GLY A 86 17.24 5.26 -2.55
N TYR A 87 16.46 5.79 -3.50
CA TYR A 87 15.00 5.80 -3.40
C TYR A 87 14.44 4.38 -3.36
N LEU A 88 14.76 3.55 -4.36
CA LEU A 88 14.19 2.21 -4.49
C LEU A 88 14.56 1.32 -3.31
N ARG A 89 15.80 1.38 -2.81
CA ARG A 89 16.20 0.62 -1.62
C ARG A 89 15.45 1.03 -0.35
N THR A 90 15.06 2.30 -0.27
CA THR A 90 14.34 2.83 0.90
C THR A 90 12.85 2.53 0.81
N VAL A 91 12.22 2.75 -0.34
CA VAL A 91 10.76 2.65 -0.48
C VAL A 91 10.30 1.21 -0.66
N SER A 92 11.06 0.38 -1.39
CA SER A 92 10.62 -0.97 -1.74
C SER A 92 10.39 -1.87 -0.54
N VAL A 93 11.12 -1.70 0.57
CA VAL A 93 10.90 -2.47 1.80
C VAL A 93 9.54 -2.21 2.44
N PHE A 94 8.84 -1.15 2.06
CA PHE A 94 7.52 -0.80 2.56
C PHE A 94 6.37 -1.21 1.63
N TYR A 95 6.65 -1.84 0.47
CA TYR A 95 5.59 -2.30 -0.45
C TYR A 95 4.63 -3.31 0.19
N LEU A 96 5.06 -4.08 1.20
CA LEU A 96 4.16 -4.97 1.94
C LEU A 96 3.04 -4.21 2.67
N ILE A 97 3.32 -3.00 3.15
CA ILE A 97 2.35 -2.13 3.83
C ILE A 97 1.35 -1.63 2.80
N PHE A 98 1.85 -1.20 1.63
CA PHE A 98 1.02 -0.79 0.52
C PHE A 98 0.08 -1.93 0.07
N ALA A 99 0.59 -3.15 -0.08
CA ALA A 99 -0.23 -4.32 -0.43
C ALA A 99 -1.32 -4.61 0.60
N ALA A 100 -0.97 -4.63 1.89
CA ALA A 100 -1.94 -4.81 2.96
C ALA A 100 -3.01 -3.71 2.95
N MET A 101 -2.60 -2.46 2.72
CA MET A 101 -3.50 -1.31 2.64
C MET A 101 -4.50 -1.47 1.49
N GLN A 102 -4.03 -1.84 0.29
CA GLN A 102 -4.88 -2.01 -0.88
C GLN A 102 -5.84 -3.19 -0.77
N ILE A 103 -5.42 -4.28 -0.13
CA ILE A 103 -6.28 -5.44 0.13
C ILE A 103 -7.40 -5.09 1.11
N LEU A 104 -7.08 -4.39 2.21
CA LEU A 104 -8.08 -3.89 3.14
C LEU A 104 -9.01 -2.85 2.51
N ASN A 105 -8.47 -2.01 1.62
CA ASN A 105 -9.26 -1.08 0.82
C ASN A 105 -10.32 -1.83 0.01
N GLY A 106 -9.92 -2.89 -0.69
CA GLY A 106 -10.83 -3.75 -1.45
C GLY A 106 -11.90 -4.42 -0.59
N LEU A 107 -11.51 -4.98 0.56
CA LEU A 107 -12.45 -5.55 1.53
C LEU A 107 -13.53 -4.54 1.92
N LEU A 108 -13.14 -3.33 2.34
CA LEU A 108 -14.08 -2.29 2.77
C LEU A 108 -15.00 -1.81 1.66
N LEU A 109 -14.49 -1.68 0.43
CA LEU A 109 -15.31 -1.36 -0.74
C LEU A 109 -16.34 -2.46 -1.01
N GLY A 110 -15.94 -3.73 -0.92
CA GLY A 110 -16.87 -4.85 -1.10
C GLY A 110 -17.94 -4.96 -0.02
N TYR A 111 -17.69 -4.44 1.20
CA TYR A 111 -18.71 -4.27 2.24
C TYR A 111 -19.65 -3.07 2.01
N GLY A 112 -19.46 -2.30 0.93
CA GLY A 112 -20.20 -1.07 0.66
C GLY A 112 -19.81 0.10 1.57
N LYS A 113 -18.64 0.05 2.21
CA LYS A 113 -18.17 1.08 3.17
C LYS A 113 -17.21 2.07 2.53
N ALA A 114 -17.56 2.61 1.36
CA ALA A 114 -16.68 3.46 0.54
C ALA A 114 -16.19 4.74 1.24
N LEU A 115 -16.98 5.31 2.15
CA LEU A 115 -16.58 6.49 2.92
C LEU A 115 -15.33 6.27 3.76
N VAL A 116 -15.10 5.04 4.25
CA VAL A 116 -13.95 4.74 5.11
C VAL A 116 -12.64 4.77 4.33
N PRO A 117 -12.47 4.02 3.22
CA PRO A 117 -11.38 4.21 2.26
C PRO A 117 -11.14 5.67 1.85
N MET A 118 -12.21 6.42 1.57
CA MET A 118 -12.10 7.80 1.13
C MET A 118 -11.47 8.70 2.21
N ILE A 119 -12.04 8.69 3.41
CA ILE A 119 -11.52 9.46 4.55
C ILE A 119 -10.11 8.99 4.91
N ALA A 120 -9.87 7.69 4.89
CA ALA A 120 -8.56 7.13 5.18
C ALA A 120 -7.50 7.58 4.16
N SER A 121 -7.81 7.61 2.87
CA SER A 121 -6.90 8.10 1.82
C SER A 121 -6.61 9.59 1.94
N ILE A 122 -7.65 10.41 2.15
CA ILE A 122 -7.49 11.86 2.32
C ILE A 122 -6.70 12.15 3.59
N GLY A 123 -7.05 11.51 4.70
CA GLY A 123 -6.35 11.67 5.97
C GLY A 123 -4.89 11.20 5.90
N SER A 124 -4.62 10.05 5.29
CA SER A 124 -3.25 9.57 5.14
C SER A 124 -2.40 10.48 4.26
N LEU A 125 -2.99 11.07 3.22
CA LEU A 125 -2.27 11.98 2.34
C LEU A 125 -2.05 13.34 3.00
N CYS A 126 -3.14 14.00 3.40
CA CYS A 126 -3.11 15.39 3.84
C CYS A 126 -2.60 15.57 5.28
N LEU A 127 -2.83 14.60 6.17
CA LEU A 127 -2.47 14.74 7.59
C LEU A 127 -1.21 13.98 7.98
N LEU A 128 -0.79 13.00 7.17
CA LEU A 128 0.40 12.20 7.48
C LEU A 128 1.48 12.39 6.43
N GLN A 129 1.22 12.02 5.18
CA GLN A 129 2.25 12.05 4.13
C GLN A 129 2.75 13.46 3.83
N VAL A 130 1.85 14.42 3.55
CA VAL A 130 2.26 15.81 3.22
C VAL A 130 2.98 16.48 4.39
N PRO A 131 2.46 16.48 5.64
CA PRO A 131 3.17 17.08 6.77
C PRO A 131 4.51 16.39 7.05
N THR A 132 4.58 15.06 6.94
CA THR A 132 5.83 14.32 7.14
C THR A 132 6.86 14.69 6.07
N ALA A 133 6.45 14.85 4.81
CA ALA A 133 7.34 15.30 3.75
C ALA A 133 7.89 16.70 4.04
N ILE A 134 7.04 17.64 4.47
CA ILE A 134 7.46 19.01 4.81
C ILE A 134 8.44 18.99 5.99
N LEU A 135 8.07 18.33 7.09
CA LEU A 135 8.89 18.27 8.30
C LEU A 135 10.24 17.61 8.05
N LEU A 136 10.27 16.45 7.40
CA LEU A 136 11.52 15.73 7.15
C LEU A 136 12.38 16.39 6.08
N SER A 137 11.79 17.09 5.11
CA SER A 137 12.56 17.82 4.09
C SER A 137 13.38 18.97 4.67
N GLY A 138 12.95 19.54 5.81
CA GLY A 138 13.69 20.58 6.54
C GLY A 138 14.79 20.05 7.48
N THR A 139 14.95 18.73 7.60
CA THR A 139 16.01 18.10 8.43
C THR A 139 17.22 17.72 7.59
N GLU A 140 18.28 17.20 8.22
CA GLU A 140 19.47 16.67 7.54
C GLU A 140 19.15 15.53 6.54
N LEU A 141 17.97 14.90 6.63
CA LEU A 141 17.52 13.93 5.63
C LEU A 141 17.25 14.57 4.25
N ALA A 142 17.00 15.88 4.18
CA ALA A 142 16.73 16.62 2.96
C ALA A 142 15.75 15.86 2.03
N TYR A 143 16.15 15.59 0.79
CA TYR A 143 15.31 14.89 -0.20
C TYR A 143 14.96 13.44 0.18
N ARG A 144 15.73 12.77 1.05
CA ARG A 144 15.41 11.42 1.54
C ARG A 144 14.22 11.42 2.49
N GLY A 145 14.01 12.53 3.21
CA GLY A 145 12.84 12.73 4.08
C GLY A 145 11.52 12.65 3.31
N ILE A 146 11.53 13.15 2.07
CA ILE A 146 10.37 13.09 1.16
C ILE A 146 10.03 11.64 0.80
N TRP A 147 11.02 10.76 0.68
CA TRP A 147 10.81 9.35 0.31
C TRP A 147 10.14 8.56 1.43
N ILE A 148 10.50 8.84 2.69
CA ILE A 148 9.94 8.19 3.88
C ILE A 148 8.48 8.61 4.12
N ALA A 149 8.09 9.78 3.64
CA ALA A 149 6.73 10.27 3.80
C ALA A 149 5.66 9.35 3.17
N ALA A 150 5.97 8.71 2.04
CA ALA A 150 5.02 7.79 1.38
C ALA A 150 4.72 6.54 2.24
N PRO A 151 5.72 5.78 2.73
CA PRO A 151 5.51 4.72 3.72
C PRO A 151 4.72 5.14 4.96
N VAL A 152 4.95 6.34 5.48
CA VAL A 152 4.20 6.88 6.63
C VAL A 152 2.73 7.09 6.28
N GLY A 153 2.44 7.62 5.08
CA GLY A 153 1.09 7.71 4.54
C GLY A 153 0.43 6.33 4.43
N TRP A 154 1.12 5.36 3.82
CA TRP A 154 0.60 3.99 3.68
C TRP A 154 0.32 3.33 5.03
N LEU A 155 1.19 3.51 6.02
CA LEU A 155 0.99 3.02 7.38
C LEU A 155 -0.25 3.62 8.02
N GLY A 156 -0.43 4.94 7.94
CA GLY A 156 -1.63 5.58 8.47
C GLY A 156 -2.91 5.13 7.78
N GLY A 157 -2.87 5.05 6.44
CA GLY A 157 -3.98 4.57 5.62
C GLY A 157 -4.33 3.11 5.92
N LEU A 158 -3.33 2.27 6.18
CA LEU A 158 -3.49 0.88 6.61
C LEU A 158 -4.14 0.80 7.99
N LEU A 159 -3.64 1.57 8.97
CA LEU A 159 -4.13 1.56 10.34
C LEU A 159 -5.60 1.95 10.44
N ILE A 160 -6.01 3.04 9.76
CA ILE A 160 -7.40 3.49 9.77
C ILE A 160 -8.33 2.40 9.21
N ARG A 161 -7.96 1.80 8.07
CA ARG A 161 -8.74 0.74 7.43
C ARG A 161 -8.79 -0.53 8.29
N PHE A 162 -7.66 -0.91 8.90
CA PHE A 162 -7.57 -2.08 9.78
C PHE A 162 -8.43 -1.93 11.03
N LEU A 163 -8.36 -0.78 11.71
CA LEU A 163 -9.16 -0.51 12.91
C LEU A 163 -10.66 -0.58 12.61
N TYR A 164 -11.09 -0.01 11.47
CA TYR A 164 -12.49 -0.07 11.06
C TYR A 164 -12.93 -1.48 10.66
N PHE A 165 -12.08 -2.23 9.93
CA PHE A 165 -12.36 -3.63 9.61
C PHE A 165 -12.53 -4.48 10.88
N ARG A 166 -11.68 -4.27 11.89
CA ARG A 166 -11.81 -4.97 13.19
C ARG A 166 -13.11 -4.61 13.91
N HIS A 167 -13.58 -3.37 13.81
CA HIS A 167 -14.86 -2.96 14.35
C HIS A 167 -16.04 -3.70 13.68
N ILE A 168 -16.02 -3.82 12.34
CA ILE A 168 -17.02 -4.61 11.60
C ILE A 168 -17.00 -6.07 12.03
N ALA A 169 -15.82 -6.68 12.07
CA ALA A 169 -15.67 -8.10 12.39
C ALA A 169 -16.21 -8.43 13.80
N ARG A 170 -15.96 -7.56 14.78
CA ARG A 170 -16.51 -7.69 16.14
C ARG A 170 -18.03 -7.58 16.18
N LYS A 171 -18.60 -6.61 15.46
CA LYS A 171 -20.06 -6.45 15.40
C LYS A 171 -20.75 -7.67 14.77
N GLN A 172 -20.13 -8.27 13.76
CA GLN A 172 -20.65 -9.49 13.13
C GLN A 172 -20.54 -10.72 14.03
N ALA A 173 -19.51 -10.82 14.86
CA ALA A 173 -19.39 -11.90 15.85
C ALA A 173 -20.48 -11.80 16.93
N ALA A 174 -20.71 -10.60 17.49
CA ALA A 174 -21.74 -10.38 18.50
C ALA A 174 -23.16 -10.70 18.01
N LEU A 175 -23.45 -10.46 16.73
CA LEU A 175 -24.75 -10.79 16.10
C LEU A 175 -24.94 -12.30 15.84
N LYS A 176 -23.87 -13.10 15.85
CA LYS A 176 -23.96 -14.57 15.74
C LYS A 176 -24.19 -15.24 17.11
N GLU A 177 -23.90 -14.53 18.20
CA GLU A 177 -24.02 -15.02 19.59
C GLU A 177 -25.34 -14.64 20.28
N ALA A 178 -26.12 -13.74 19.66
CA ALA A 178 -27.45 -13.30 20.11
C ALA A 178 -28.56 -14.01 19.36
#